data_AF-A0A1E4S770-F1
#
_entry.id   AF-A0A1E4S770-F1
#
_cell.length_a   1.000
_cell.length_b   1.000
_cell.length_c   1.000
_cell.angle_alpha   90.00
_cell.angle_beta   90.00
_cell.angle_gamma   90.00
#
_symmetry.space_group_name_H-M   'P 1'
#
loop_
_entity.id
_entity.type
_entity.pdbx_description
1 polymer ?
#
loop_
_entity_poly.entity_id
_entity_poly.type
_entity_poly.pdbx_seq_one_letter_code
_entity_poly.pdbx_strand_id
1 'polypeptide(L)'
;MAKRLKARTGGGKLANALLRHQEMEKKVKKSKPTHNGHQMEQKRESKQIRKNREIQKSQQKSFVPFEKDDYVLLVGEGDMSFALSILNQGYVKPTRLIVTSYDNSPSELKLKYPHTFEQNYEQLTQVHKAKVFFKVDATKLLSSLKLTPKTLFKVFGIPKLDAIMFNFPHTGRGIKDQDRNIRDHQMLVLGYMKSSTELFDLFNRVSPTLNTTGLNVVSSSTESQVRIVLTVFEGEPYDSWNIKSLSKTLGLKVARSGEFQRTNSEQDTTKKAHERKARIYIFEKFVKGVDSAKKKRRHDESEPDSD
;
A
#
# COMPACT_ATOMS: atom_id res chain seq x y z
N MET A 1 0.52 -76.18 22.73
CA MET A 1 -0.88 -76.33 22.29
C MET A 1 -1.68 -75.09 22.66
N ALA A 2 -2.49 -74.59 21.73
CA ALA A 2 -2.95 -73.21 21.62
C ALA A 2 -3.91 -72.70 22.71
N LYS A 3 -3.70 -71.46 23.19
CA LYS A 3 -4.68 -70.68 23.95
C LYS A 3 -5.63 -69.96 22.97
N ARG A 4 -6.91 -70.29 23.03
CA ARG A 4 -8.02 -69.59 22.33
C ARG A 4 -8.12 -68.13 22.80
N LEU A 5 -8.01 -67.18 21.87
CA LEU A 5 -8.40 -65.78 22.08
C LEU A 5 -9.87 -65.60 21.68
N LYS A 6 -10.70 -65.15 22.62
CA LYS A 6 -12.10 -64.74 22.40
C LYS A 6 -12.12 -63.48 21.51
N ALA A 7 -12.72 -63.57 20.34
CA ALA A 7 -13.06 -62.41 19.52
C ALA A 7 -14.16 -61.59 20.22
N ARG A 8 -13.83 -60.38 20.70
CA ARG A 8 -14.82 -59.38 21.13
C ARG A 8 -15.40 -58.70 19.90
N THR A 9 -16.72 -58.78 19.79
CA THR A 9 -17.60 -58.04 18.89
C THR A 9 -17.35 -56.53 18.98
N GLY A 10 -16.76 -55.95 17.94
CA GLY A 10 -16.47 -54.52 17.81
C GLY A 10 -17.33 -53.81 16.77
N GLY A 11 -18.61 -54.17 16.64
CA GLY A 11 -19.56 -53.61 15.65
C GLY A 11 -20.06 -52.19 15.94
N GLY A 12 -19.37 -51.40 16.77
CA GLY A 12 -19.86 -50.10 17.26
C GLY A 12 -19.26 -48.86 16.60
N LYS A 13 -18.15 -48.97 15.87
CA LYS A 13 -17.43 -47.77 15.36
C LYS A 13 -17.83 -47.39 13.92
N LEU A 14 -18.04 -48.37 13.04
CA LEU A 14 -18.46 -48.09 11.66
C LEU A 14 -19.94 -47.71 11.56
N ALA A 15 -20.81 -48.38 12.32
CA ALA A 15 -22.25 -48.08 12.34
C ALA A 15 -22.52 -46.65 12.85
N ASN A 16 -21.79 -46.21 13.88
CA ASN A 16 -21.87 -44.84 14.38
C ASN A 16 -21.29 -43.79 13.41
N ALA A 17 -20.27 -44.14 12.63
CA ALA A 17 -19.74 -43.26 11.59
C ALA A 17 -20.74 -43.09 10.42
N LEU A 18 -21.42 -44.18 10.03
CA LEU A 18 -22.45 -44.15 8.99
C LEU A 18 -23.69 -43.35 9.42
N LEU A 19 -24.12 -43.51 10.68
CA LEU A 19 -25.22 -42.70 11.24
C LEU A 19 -24.89 -41.21 11.22
N ARG A 20 -23.68 -40.83 11.63
CA ARG A 20 -23.21 -39.43 11.60
C ARG A 20 -23.13 -38.88 10.17
N HIS A 21 -22.70 -39.69 9.21
CA HIS A 21 -22.67 -39.27 7.81
C HIS A 21 -24.10 -39.10 7.24
N GLN A 22 -25.03 -40.00 7.57
CA GLN A 22 -26.43 -39.88 7.15
C GLN A 22 -27.16 -38.71 7.83
N GLU A 23 -26.84 -38.39 9.08
CA GLU A 23 -27.34 -37.21 9.77
C GLU A 23 -26.76 -35.92 9.17
N MET A 24 -25.48 -35.90 8.79
CA MET A 24 -24.89 -34.78 8.06
C MET A 24 -25.52 -34.62 6.67
N GLU A 25 -25.76 -35.68 5.92
CA GLU A 25 -26.47 -35.59 4.63
C GLU A 25 -27.91 -35.11 4.78
N LYS A 26 -28.62 -35.53 5.84
CA LYS A 26 -29.97 -35.03 6.15
C LYS A 26 -29.97 -33.57 6.58
N LYS A 27 -28.94 -33.11 7.30
CA LYS A 27 -28.74 -31.68 7.63
C LYS A 27 -28.41 -30.86 6.39
N VAL A 28 -27.53 -31.35 5.51
CA VAL A 28 -27.17 -30.71 4.23
C VAL A 28 -28.35 -30.68 3.24
N LYS A 29 -29.22 -31.69 3.24
CA LYS A 29 -30.45 -31.71 2.42
C LYS A 29 -31.58 -30.85 3.02
N LYS A 30 -31.65 -30.67 4.34
CA LYS A 30 -32.57 -29.71 5.00
C LYS A 30 -32.08 -28.27 4.99
N SER A 31 -30.79 -28.03 4.71
CA SER A 31 -30.19 -26.68 4.59
C SER A 31 -29.92 -26.27 3.14
N LYS A 32 -30.52 -26.94 2.14
CA LYS A 32 -30.62 -26.34 0.80
C LYS A 32 -31.65 -25.22 0.87
N PRO A 33 -31.26 -23.95 0.65
CA PRO A 33 -32.23 -22.88 0.56
C PRO A 33 -33.04 -23.12 -0.71
N THR A 34 -34.35 -23.28 -0.58
CA THR A 34 -35.27 -23.16 -1.71
C THR A 34 -35.04 -21.82 -2.38
N HIS A 35 -34.68 -21.85 -3.66
CA HIS A 35 -34.17 -20.73 -4.45
C HIS A 35 -35.18 -19.59 -4.69
N ASN A 36 -36.35 -19.58 -4.05
CA ASN A 36 -37.40 -18.58 -4.28
C ASN A 36 -37.76 -17.69 -3.06
N GLY A 37 -37.04 -17.79 -1.92
CA GLY A 37 -37.34 -16.98 -0.72
C GLY A 37 -36.42 -15.78 -0.46
N HIS A 38 -35.17 -15.80 -0.92
CA HIS A 38 -34.17 -14.78 -0.60
C HIS A 38 -33.94 -13.72 -1.69
N GLN A 39 -34.83 -13.61 -2.68
CA GLN A 39 -34.80 -12.51 -3.64
C GLN A 39 -35.72 -11.34 -3.29
N MET A 40 -36.58 -11.45 -2.27
CA MET A 40 -37.49 -10.36 -1.87
C MET A 40 -37.01 -9.52 -0.68
N GLU A 41 -36.06 -9.98 0.12
CA GLU A 41 -35.62 -9.24 1.32
C GLU A 41 -34.38 -8.35 1.09
N GLN A 42 -33.62 -8.55 0.01
CA GLN A 42 -32.49 -7.68 -0.37
C GLN A 42 -32.89 -6.46 -1.22
N LYS A 43 -34.18 -6.25 -1.51
CA LYS A 43 -34.63 -5.22 -2.46
C LYS A 43 -35.35 -3.99 -1.88
N ARG A 44 -35.28 -3.77 -0.56
CA ARG A 44 -35.76 -2.51 0.05
C ARG A 44 -34.85 -2.02 1.17
N GLU A 45 -33.57 -1.83 0.89
CA GLU A 45 -32.86 -0.78 1.64
C GLU A 45 -33.53 0.55 1.31
N SER A 46 -34.02 1.25 2.34
CA SER A 46 -34.64 2.56 2.13
C SER A 46 -33.64 3.50 1.46
N LYS A 47 -34.12 4.31 0.50
CA LYS A 47 -33.29 5.34 -0.17
C LYS A 47 -32.54 6.21 0.85
N GLN A 48 -33.11 6.38 2.05
CA GLN A 48 -32.55 7.14 3.15
C GLN A 48 -31.36 6.44 3.84
N ILE A 49 -31.37 5.11 4.00
CA ILE A 49 -30.22 4.35 4.53
C ILE A 49 -29.07 4.34 3.52
N ARG A 50 -29.37 4.19 2.22
CA ARG A 50 -28.34 4.30 1.16
C ARG A 50 -27.74 5.70 1.10
N LYS A 51 -28.60 6.73 1.10
CA LYS A 51 -28.16 8.14 1.14
C LYS A 51 -27.34 8.43 2.40
N ASN A 52 -27.73 7.92 3.57
CA ASN A 52 -26.98 8.10 4.81
C ASN A 52 -25.64 7.35 4.79
N ARG A 53 -25.56 6.15 4.20
CA ARG A 53 -24.28 5.46 3.97
C ARG A 53 -23.40 6.19 2.96
N GLU A 54 -23.96 6.73 1.89
CA GLU A 54 -23.22 7.53 0.91
C GLU A 54 -22.72 8.85 1.51
N ILE A 55 -23.53 9.50 2.36
CA ILE A 55 -23.12 10.70 3.12
C ILE A 55 -22.06 10.35 4.17
N GLN A 56 -22.19 9.23 4.89
CA GLN A 56 -21.15 8.79 5.83
C GLN A 56 -19.86 8.39 5.11
N LYS A 57 -19.95 7.82 3.90
CA LYS A 57 -18.80 7.46 3.06
C LYS A 57 -18.14 8.69 2.43
N SER A 58 -18.91 9.75 2.12
CA SER A 58 -18.35 11.04 1.67
C SER A 58 -17.80 11.88 2.83
N GLN A 59 -18.24 11.63 4.07
CA GLN A 59 -17.72 12.27 5.28
C GLN A 59 -16.57 11.51 5.96
N GLN A 60 -16.29 10.27 5.58
CA GLN A 60 -15.07 9.58 6.01
C GLN A 60 -13.86 10.28 5.39
N LYS A 61 -13.14 11.03 6.22
CA LYS A 61 -11.90 11.72 5.85
C LYS A 61 -10.93 10.68 5.28
N SER A 62 -10.73 10.70 3.96
CA SER A 62 -9.85 9.77 3.26
C SER A 62 -8.47 9.78 3.91
N PHE A 63 -7.88 8.61 4.06
CA PHE A 63 -6.55 8.51 4.66
C PHE A 63 -5.52 9.14 3.73
N VAL A 64 -4.96 10.28 4.12
CA VAL A 64 -3.86 10.94 3.40
C VAL A 64 -2.55 10.67 4.14
N PRO A 65 -1.51 10.13 3.47
CA PRO A 65 -0.26 9.74 4.12
C PRO A 65 0.73 10.90 4.33
N PHE A 66 0.41 12.08 3.81
CA PHE A 66 1.21 13.30 3.86
C PHE A 66 0.36 14.54 4.15
N GLU A 67 1.05 15.59 4.58
CA GLU A 67 0.52 16.92 4.84
C GLU A 67 0.82 17.86 3.67
N LYS A 68 0.09 18.99 3.61
CA LYS A 68 0.18 19.96 2.52
C LYS A 68 1.59 20.55 2.31
N ASP A 69 2.35 20.65 3.39
CA ASP A 69 3.68 21.22 3.40
C ASP A 69 4.82 20.18 3.31
N ASP A 70 4.49 18.89 3.19
CA ASP A 70 5.46 17.83 2.98
C ASP A 70 6.10 17.90 1.59
N TYR A 71 7.40 17.59 1.51
CA TYR A 71 8.07 17.25 0.26
C TYR A 71 7.83 15.78 -0.07
N VAL A 72 7.14 15.53 -1.20
CA VAL A 72 6.67 14.20 -1.59
C VAL A 72 7.29 13.78 -2.93
N LEU A 73 7.83 12.57 -2.96
CA LEU A 73 8.29 11.89 -4.17
C LEU A 73 7.31 10.76 -4.52
N LEU A 74 6.64 10.87 -5.66
CA LEU A 74 5.84 9.78 -6.23
C LEU A 74 6.72 8.95 -7.17
N VAL A 75 6.69 7.63 -6.98
CA VAL A 75 7.48 6.68 -7.74
C VAL A 75 6.57 5.75 -8.54
N GLY A 76 6.86 5.58 -9.83
CA GLY A 76 6.16 4.65 -10.70
C GLY A 76 4.82 5.18 -11.22
N GLU A 77 4.68 6.50 -11.40
CA GLU A 77 3.49 7.06 -12.05
C GLU A 77 3.44 6.65 -13.53
N GLY A 78 2.25 6.21 -13.98
CA GLY A 78 1.97 5.84 -15.37
C GLY A 78 1.34 7.01 -16.12
N ASP A 79 0.01 7.07 -16.13
CA ASP A 79 -0.80 8.12 -16.78
C ASP A 79 -0.76 9.49 -16.08
N MET A 80 -0.02 9.61 -14.97
CA MET A 80 0.12 10.81 -14.14
C MET A 80 -1.19 11.30 -13.49
N SER A 81 -2.27 10.51 -13.54
CA SER A 81 -3.58 10.89 -13.03
C SER A 81 -3.57 11.06 -11.52
N PHE A 82 -2.85 10.19 -10.79
CA PHE A 82 -2.77 10.27 -9.34
C PHE A 82 -2.01 11.53 -8.91
N ALA A 83 -0.84 11.78 -9.50
CA ALA A 83 -0.08 13.02 -9.28
C ALA A 83 -0.92 14.28 -9.52
N LEU A 84 -1.67 14.35 -10.63
CA LEU A 84 -2.54 15.49 -10.90
C LEU A 84 -3.68 15.60 -9.88
N SER A 85 -4.29 14.47 -9.49
CA SER A 85 -5.39 14.46 -8.53
C SER A 85 -4.97 15.02 -7.16
N ILE A 86 -3.78 14.67 -6.66
CA ILE A 86 -3.35 15.15 -5.34
C ILE A 86 -3.04 16.65 -5.33
N LEU A 87 -2.61 17.22 -6.46
CA LEU A 87 -2.44 18.66 -6.60
C LEU A 87 -3.78 19.39 -6.70
N ASN A 88 -4.71 18.86 -7.51
CA ASN A 88 -6.04 19.45 -7.68
C ASN A 88 -6.86 19.44 -6.39
N GLN A 89 -6.69 18.41 -5.55
CA GLN A 89 -7.30 18.34 -4.22
C GLN A 89 -6.55 19.17 -3.17
N GLY A 90 -5.41 19.76 -3.50
CA GLY A 90 -4.61 20.58 -2.60
C GLY A 90 -3.94 19.80 -1.47
N TYR A 91 -3.77 18.49 -1.63
CA TYR A 91 -3.10 17.63 -0.63
C TYR A 91 -1.60 17.88 -0.54
N VAL A 92 -0.98 18.37 -1.61
CA VAL A 92 0.44 18.76 -1.66
C VAL A 92 0.56 20.02 -2.51
N LYS A 93 1.49 20.91 -2.19
CA LYS A 93 1.80 22.06 -3.05
C LYS A 93 2.60 21.63 -4.28
N PRO A 94 2.35 22.20 -5.48
CA PRO A 94 3.09 21.83 -6.69
C PRO A 94 4.62 21.91 -6.57
N THR A 95 5.14 22.91 -5.86
CA THR A 95 6.58 23.10 -5.62
C THR A 95 7.21 22.05 -4.70
N ARG A 96 6.39 21.21 -4.06
CA ARG A 96 6.81 20.17 -3.13
C ARG A 96 6.52 18.76 -3.65
N LEU A 97 6.00 18.64 -4.86
CA LEU A 97 5.75 17.37 -5.50
C LEU A 97 6.82 17.09 -6.56
N ILE A 98 7.45 15.92 -6.43
CA ILE A 98 8.29 15.32 -7.47
C ILE A 98 7.62 14.05 -7.94
N VAL A 99 7.52 13.91 -9.25
CA VAL A 99 6.85 12.78 -9.90
C VAL A 99 7.89 12.00 -10.70
N THR A 100 7.88 10.67 -10.60
CA THR A 100 8.77 9.84 -11.41
C THR A 100 8.03 8.69 -12.07
N SER A 101 8.41 8.38 -13.31
CA SER A 101 7.93 7.23 -14.06
C SER A 101 9.07 6.28 -14.43
N TYR A 102 8.76 4.99 -14.53
CA TYR A 102 9.69 3.97 -14.98
C TYR A 102 9.91 4.02 -16.49
N ASP A 103 8.89 4.45 -17.23
CA ASP A 103 8.90 4.55 -18.70
C ASP A 103 9.95 5.52 -19.21
N ASN A 104 10.39 5.33 -20.47
CA ASN A 104 11.58 6.01 -20.97
C ASN A 104 11.35 7.47 -21.34
N SER A 105 10.16 7.81 -21.80
CA SER A 105 9.86 9.13 -22.34
C SER A 105 8.36 9.44 -22.29
N PRO A 106 7.99 10.73 -22.40
CA PRO A 106 6.60 11.11 -22.60
C PRO A 106 5.96 10.43 -23.83
N SER A 107 6.72 10.22 -24.90
CA SER A 107 6.21 9.54 -26.11
C SER A 107 5.82 8.08 -25.84
N GLU A 108 6.59 7.36 -25.03
CA GLU A 108 6.26 5.98 -24.65
C GLU A 108 4.96 5.94 -23.81
N LEU A 109 4.83 6.86 -22.85
CA LEU A 109 3.62 6.95 -22.03
C LEU A 109 2.40 7.39 -22.83
N LYS A 110 2.55 8.30 -23.79
CA LYS A 110 1.47 8.67 -24.71
C LYS A 110 0.96 7.47 -25.52
N LEU A 111 1.84 6.53 -25.89
CA LEU A 111 1.42 5.30 -26.55
C LEU A 111 0.70 4.32 -25.60
N LYS A 112 1.11 4.26 -24.33
CA LYS A 112 0.51 3.38 -23.31
C LYS A 112 -0.82 3.91 -22.75
N TYR A 113 -1.01 5.23 -22.76
CA TYR A 113 -2.14 5.94 -22.17
C TYR A 113 -2.60 7.06 -23.13
N PRO A 114 -3.14 6.70 -24.31
CA PRO A 114 -3.40 7.66 -25.38
C PRO A 114 -4.49 8.69 -25.04
N HIS A 115 -5.38 8.40 -24.09
CA HIS A 115 -6.50 9.29 -23.79
C HIS A 115 -6.27 10.19 -22.58
N THR A 116 -5.46 9.79 -21.59
CA THR A 116 -5.30 10.57 -20.35
C THR A 116 -3.91 11.18 -20.17
N PHE A 117 -2.84 10.54 -20.65
CA PHE A 117 -1.48 10.96 -20.30
C PHE A 117 -1.13 12.36 -20.79
N GLU A 118 -1.43 12.69 -22.05
CA GLU A 118 -1.03 13.98 -22.64
C GLU A 118 -1.61 15.16 -21.86
N GLN A 119 -2.92 15.14 -21.60
CA GLN A 119 -3.59 16.17 -20.81
C GLN A 119 -3.05 16.22 -19.37
N ASN A 120 -2.88 15.08 -18.71
CA ASN A 120 -2.40 15.04 -17.33
C ASN A 120 -0.97 15.57 -17.21
N TYR A 121 -0.10 15.17 -18.13
CA TYR A 121 1.30 15.57 -18.17
C TYR A 121 1.46 17.06 -18.47
N GLU A 122 0.68 17.62 -19.40
CA GLU A 122 0.67 19.06 -19.67
C GLU A 122 0.19 19.87 -18.46
N GLN A 123 -0.90 19.45 -17.80
CA GLN A 123 -1.38 20.10 -16.57
C GLN A 123 -0.32 20.07 -15.46
N LEU A 124 0.35 18.94 -15.26
CA LEU A 124 1.39 18.82 -14.25
C LEU A 124 2.61 19.70 -14.53
N THR A 125 3.08 19.72 -15.78
CA THR A 125 4.34 20.39 -16.14
C THR A 125 4.17 21.87 -16.50
N GLN A 126 3.11 22.24 -17.21
CA GLN A 126 2.90 23.61 -17.70
C GLN A 126 2.09 24.46 -16.72
N VAL A 127 1.03 23.90 -16.13
CA VAL A 127 0.16 24.65 -15.20
C VAL A 127 0.74 24.62 -13.79
N HIS A 128 0.95 23.42 -13.26
CA HIS A 128 1.42 23.24 -11.89
C HIS A 128 2.94 23.40 -11.74
N LYS A 129 3.70 23.29 -12.83
CA LYS A 129 5.17 23.34 -12.83
C LYS A 129 5.82 22.31 -11.90
N ALA A 130 5.18 21.15 -11.74
CA ALA A 130 5.71 20.03 -10.98
C ALA A 130 6.89 19.39 -11.72
N LYS A 131 7.87 18.87 -10.97
CA LYS A 131 9.05 18.20 -11.53
C LYS A 131 8.70 16.75 -11.89
N VAL A 132 8.91 16.37 -13.14
CA VAL A 132 8.67 15.01 -13.63
C VAL A 132 9.97 14.41 -14.16
N PHE A 133 10.30 13.20 -13.71
CA PHE A 133 11.48 12.45 -14.14
C PHE A 133 11.09 11.09 -14.75
N PHE A 134 11.79 10.69 -15.81
CA PHE A 134 11.57 9.42 -16.52
C PHE A 134 12.76 8.48 -16.30
N LYS A 135 12.61 7.19 -16.66
CA LYS A 135 13.64 6.16 -16.48
C LYS A 135 14.05 5.94 -15.02
N VAL A 136 13.09 6.10 -14.10
CA VAL A 136 13.34 5.96 -12.67
C VAL A 136 12.92 4.57 -12.21
N ASP A 137 13.91 3.75 -11.88
CA ASP A 137 13.72 2.45 -11.24
C ASP A 137 13.51 2.65 -9.74
N ALA A 138 12.33 2.27 -9.26
CA ALA A 138 11.94 2.37 -7.85
C ALA A 138 12.91 1.64 -6.90
N THR A 139 13.60 0.61 -7.41
CA THR A 139 14.58 -0.19 -6.65
C THR A 139 15.99 0.41 -6.67
N LYS A 140 16.20 1.48 -7.45
CA LYS A 140 17.52 2.08 -7.71
C LYS A 140 17.44 3.62 -7.88
N LEU A 141 16.69 4.29 -7.01
CA LEU A 141 16.42 5.74 -7.07
C LEU A 141 17.69 6.58 -7.19
N LEU A 142 18.72 6.31 -6.39
CA LEU A 142 19.97 7.07 -6.41
C LEU A 142 20.67 6.98 -7.77
N SER A 143 20.82 5.78 -8.34
CA SER A 143 21.50 5.63 -9.62
C SER A 143 20.64 6.13 -10.79
N SER A 144 19.33 5.88 -10.77
CA SER A 144 18.43 6.36 -11.83
C SER A 144 18.42 7.88 -11.94
N LEU A 145 18.41 8.57 -10.79
CA LEU A 145 18.40 10.03 -10.72
C LEU A 145 19.82 10.64 -10.62
N LYS A 146 20.86 9.80 -10.68
CA LYS A 146 22.28 10.21 -10.58
C LYS A 146 22.56 11.08 -9.34
N LEU A 147 22.00 10.66 -8.21
CA LEU A 147 22.04 11.41 -6.96
C LEU A 147 23.31 11.11 -6.17
N THR A 148 23.97 12.19 -5.76
CA THR A 148 25.13 12.26 -4.89
C THR A 148 24.92 13.44 -3.94
N PRO A 149 25.71 13.59 -2.87
CA PRO A 149 25.60 14.75 -1.99
C PRO A 149 25.67 16.10 -2.74
N LYS A 150 26.42 16.17 -3.84
CA LYS A 150 26.59 17.38 -4.67
C LYS A 150 25.44 17.60 -5.65
N THR A 151 24.84 16.53 -6.18
CA THR A 151 23.79 16.62 -7.21
C THR A 151 22.39 16.69 -6.64
N LEU A 152 22.17 16.28 -5.38
CA LEU A 152 20.86 16.19 -4.74
C LEU A 152 20.06 17.50 -4.85
N PHE A 153 20.62 18.61 -4.36
CA PHE A 153 19.96 19.91 -4.42
C PHE A 153 19.83 20.43 -5.86
N LYS A 154 20.80 20.14 -6.74
CA LYS A 154 20.72 20.52 -8.16
C LYS A 154 19.57 19.82 -8.89
N VAL A 155 19.37 18.53 -8.62
CA VAL A 155 18.33 17.71 -9.28
C VAL A 155 16.96 18.04 -8.71
N PHE A 156 16.81 18.00 -7.37
CA PHE A 156 15.50 18.16 -6.76
C PHE A 156 15.17 19.59 -6.36
N GLY A 157 16.15 20.45 -6.06
CA GLY A 157 15.93 21.82 -5.61
C GLY A 157 15.13 21.90 -4.29
N ILE A 158 15.22 20.88 -3.45
CA ILE A 158 14.52 20.80 -2.17
C ILE A 158 15.53 20.54 -1.04
N PRO A 159 15.30 21.08 0.17
CA PRO A 159 16.22 20.96 1.29
C PRO A 159 16.08 19.63 2.05
N LYS A 160 14.92 18.97 1.94
CA LYS A 160 14.58 17.71 2.61
C LYS A 160 13.56 16.95 1.77
N LEU A 161 13.34 15.69 2.15
CA LEU A 161 12.26 14.85 1.64
C LEU A 161 11.49 14.28 2.83
N ASP A 162 10.16 14.33 2.78
CA ASP A 162 9.30 13.92 3.90
C ASP A 162 8.61 12.58 3.62
N ALA A 163 8.21 12.33 2.36
CA ALA A 163 7.57 11.08 1.97
C ALA A 163 8.00 10.59 0.59
N ILE A 164 8.15 9.27 0.46
CA ILE A 164 8.28 8.59 -0.84
C ILE A 164 7.09 7.63 -0.96
N MET A 165 6.34 7.69 -2.06
CA MET A 165 5.14 6.90 -2.25
C MET A 165 5.20 6.10 -3.54
N PHE A 166 4.93 4.79 -3.44
CA PHE A 166 4.79 3.90 -4.59
C PHE A 166 3.40 3.28 -4.58
N ASN A 167 2.61 3.59 -5.62
CA ASN A 167 1.26 3.09 -5.76
C ASN A 167 1.21 1.78 -6.54
N PHE A 168 0.56 0.76 -5.96
CA PHE A 168 0.27 -0.53 -6.61
C PHE A 168 1.44 -1.08 -7.46
N PRO A 169 2.61 -1.32 -6.84
CA PRO A 169 3.81 -1.69 -7.59
C PRO A 169 3.59 -2.98 -8.37
N HIS A 170 4.07 -3.00 -9.62
CA HIS A 170 3.99 -4.16 -10.49
C HIS A 170 5.31 -4.37 -11.23
N THR A 171 5.61 -5.63 -11.58
CA THR A 171 6.84 -5.98 -12.30
C THR A 171 6.70 -5.91 -13.82
N GLY A 172 5.47 -5.84 -14.36
CA GLY A 172 5.22 -5.85 -15.81
C GLY A 172 5.58 -7.15 -16.53
N ARG A 173 6.03 -8.20 -15.81
CA ARG A 173 6.54 -9.44 -16.39
C ARG A 173 5.48 -10.49 -16.77
N GLY A 174 4.21 -10.27 -16.42
CA GLY A 174 3.12 -11.18 -16.81
C GLY A 174 3.28 -12.63 -16.34
N ILE A 175 3.96 -12.86 -15.20
CA ILE A 175 4.29 -14.21 -14.72
C ILE A 175 3.03 -14.94 -14.29
N LYS A 176 2.74 -16.06 -14.95
CA LYS A 176 1.56 -16.91 -14.70
C LYS A 176 1.70 -17.77 -13.44
N ASP A 177 2.92 -18.24 -13.16
CA ASP A 177 3.23 -19.00 -11.96
C ASP A 177 3.10 -18.10 -10.72
N GLN A 178 2.17 -18.44 -9.83
CA GLN A 178 1.81 -17.58 -8.70
C GLN A 178 2.97 -17.42 -7.72
N ASP A 179 3.72 -18.48 -7.42
CA ASP A 179 4.83 -18.42 -6.45
C ASP A 179 5.99 -17.59 -6.98
N ARG A 180 6.33 -17.75 -8.26
CA ARG A 180 7.33 -16.89 -8.93
C ARG A 180 6.85 -15.45 -8.99
N ASN A 181 5.56 -15.23 -9.28
CA ASN A 181 4.97 -13.89 -9.29
C ASN A 181 5.05 -13.23 -7.90
N ILE A 182 4.70 -13.96 -6.83
CA ILE A 182 4.82 -13.50 -5.45
C ILE A 182 6.27 -13.14 -5.14
N ARG A 183 7.22 -14.05 -5.41
CA ARG A 183 8.65 -13.82 -5.14
C ARG A 183 9.17 -12.58 -5.85
N ASP A 184 8.79 -12.38 -7.11
CA ASP A 184 9.19 -11.23 -7.90
C ASP A 184 8.67 -9.91 -7.34
N HIS A 185 7.42 -9.87 -6.87
CA HIS A 185 6.87 -8.68 -6.22
C HIS A 185 7.44 -8.45 -4.82
N GLN A 186 7.76 -9.51 -4.07
CA GLN A 186 8.51 -9.41 -2.81
C GLN A 186 9.87 -8.73 -3.04
N MET A 187 10.59 -9.13 -4.10
CA MET A 187 11.87 -8.49 -4.46
C MET A 187 11.69 -7.03 -4.89
N LEU A 188 10.63 -6.71 -5.65
CA LEU A 188 10.31 -5.35 -6.04
C LEU A 188 10.04 -4.45 -4.82
N VAL A 189 9.19 -4.91 -3.90
CA VAL A 189 8.84 -4.15 -2.68
C VAL A 189 10.05 -3.98 -1.78
N LEU A 190 10.83 -5.05 -1.57
CA LEU A 190 12.04 -4.99 -0.77
C LEU A 190 13.08 -4.03 -1.38
N GLY A 191 13.29 -4.09 -2.70
CA GLY A 191 14.18 -3.20 -3.43
C GLY A 191 13.74 -1.73 -3.33
N TYR A 192 12.43 -1.47 -3.48
CA TYR A 192 11.86 -0.13 -3.31
C TYR A 192 12.08 0.43 -1.89
N MET A 193 11.77 -0.35 -0.86
CA MET A 193 11.94 0.09 0.53
C MET A 193 13.42 0.35 0.85
N LYS A 194 14.33 -0.51 0.37
CA LYS A 194 15.77 -0.32 0.52
C LYS A 194 16.23 0.96 -0.17
N SER A 195 15.88 1.15 -1.44
CA SER A 195 16.29 2.32 -2.22
C SER A 195 15.72 3.63 -1.65
N SER A 196 14.49 3.58 -1.14
CA SER A 196 13.87 4.71 -0.43
C SER A 196 14.66 5.07 0.82
N THR A 197 15.05 4.08 1.62
CA THR A 197 15.86 4.28 2.84
C THR A 197 17.21 4.92 2.51
N GLU A 198 17.89 4.44 1.46
CA GLU A 198 19.15 5.02 0.98
C GLU A 198 18.98 6.49 0.54
N LEU A 199 17.86 6.82 -0.10
CA LEU A 199 17.57 8.20 -0.50
C LEU A 199 17.35 9.12 0.70
N PHE A 200 16.60 8.67 1.70
CA PHE A 200 16.43 9.42 2.94
C PHE A 200 17.75 9.60 3.69
N ASP A 201 18.60 8.58 3.75
CA ASP A 201 19.92 8.69 4.36
C ASP A 201 20.80 9.70 3.61
N LEU A 202 20.70 9.79 2.29
CA LEU A 202 21.38 10.81 1.50
C LEU A 202 20.90 12.23 1.85
N PHE A 203 19.59 12.44 1.97
CA PHE A 203 19.04 13.73 2.43
C PHE A 203 19.53 14.09 3.82
N ASN A 204 19.46 13.16 4.78
CA ASN A 204 19.89 13.38 6.15
C ASN A 204 21.40 13.69 6.27
N ARG A 205 22.23 13.22 5.33
CA ARG A 205 23.66 13.58 5.27
C ARG A 205 23.91 14.98 4.71
N VAL A 206 23.02 15.48 3.84
CA VAL A 206 23.19 16.77 3.15
C VAL A 206 22.51 17.91 3.90
N SER A 207 21.35 17.67 4.54
CA SER A 207 20.60 18.70 5.27
C SER A 207 21.42 19.43 6.36
N PRO A 208 22.31 18.78 7.15
CA PRO A 208 23.16 19.49 8.10
C PRO A 208 24.10 20.51 7.42
N THR A 209 24.54 20.22 6.20
CA THR A 209 25.54 21.01 5.46
C THR A 209 24.94 22.26 4.81
N LEU A 210 23.64 22.25 4.47
CA LEU A 210 22.94 23.42 3.89
C LEU A 210 22.64 24.52 4.92
N ASN A 211 22.60 24.19 6.22
CA ASN A 211 22.36 25.17 7.28
C ASN A 211 23.62 25.96 7.67
N THR A 212 24.82 25.51 7.27
CA THR A 212 26.09 26.14 7.64
C THR A 212 26.46 27.37 6.79
N THR A 213 25.76 27.64 5.69
CA THR A 213 26.08 28.77 4.78
C THR A 213 25.26 30.05 4.98
N GLY A 214 24.70 30.32 6.19
CA GLY A 214 24.29 31.69 6.52
C GLY A 214 23.12 31.92 7.47
N LEU A 215 22.55 30.91 8.13
CA LEU A 215 21.59 31.16 9.18
C LEU A 215 21.67 30.05 10.23
N ASN A 216 22.25 30.36 11.39
CA ASN A 216 22.23 29.52 12.58
C ASN A 216 20.80 29.41 13.11
N VAL A 217 19.98 28.61 12.44
CA VAL A 217 18.78 28.05 13.04
C VAL A 217 19.22 26.72 13.64
N VAL A 218 19.32 26.69 14.97
CA VAL A 218 19.33 25.44 15.74
C VAL A 218 17.99 24.76 15.50
N SER A 219 17.87 24.09 14.35
CA SER A 219 16.83 23.11 14.13
C SER A 219 17.20 21.96 15.04
N SER A 220 16.57 21.89 16.22
CA SER A 220 16.53 20.68 17.04
C SER A 220 16.44 19.49 16.09
N SER A 221 17.41 18.59 16.17
CA SER A 221 17.54 17.39 15.38
C SER A 221 16.38 16.44 15.65
N THR A 222 15.18 16.80 15.22
CA THR A 222 14.14 15.82 14.93
C THR A 222 14.63 15.14 13.68
N GLU A 223 15.21 13.95 13.83
CA GLU A 223 15.39 13.00 12.73
C GLU A 223 14.13 13.07 11.87
N SER A 224 14.24 13.61 10.65
CA SER A 224 13.08 13.76 9.77
C SER A 224 12.41 12.40 9.68
N GLN A 225 11.17 12.31 10.15
CA GLN A 225 10.45 11.06 10.27
C GLN A 225 10.22 10.52 8.85
N VAL A 226 11.11 9.62 8.44
CA VAL A 226 11.13 9.00 7.13
C VAL A 226 9.81 8.25 6.93
N ARG A 227 8.98 8.72 5.98
CA ARG A 227 7.75 8.03 5.59
C ARG A 227 7.90 7.37 4.22
N ILE A 228 7.98 6.05 4.23
CA ILE A 228 7.90 5.23 3.01
C ILE A 228 6.46 4.75 2.90
N VAL A 229 5.79 5.10 1.81
CA VAL A 229 4.37 4.89 1.62
C VAL A 229 4.15 3.88 0.50
N LEU A 230 3.37 2.85 0.79
CA LEU A 230 3.07 1.78 -0.15
C LEU A 230 1.58 1.52 -0.20
N THR A 231 1.01 1.45 -1.41
CA THR A 231 -0.38 0.99 -1.59
C THR A 231 -0.41 -0.36 -2.29
N VAL A 232 -1.25 -1.26 -1.78
CA VAL A 232 -1.46 -2.60 -2.34
C VAL A 232 -2.94 -2.95 -2.30
N PHE A 233 -3.37 -3.86 -3.17
CA PHE A 233 -4.70 -4.45 -3.07
C PHE A 233 -4.78 -5.40 -1.87
N GLU A 234 -6.00 -5.64 -1.37
CA GLU A 234 -6.26 -6.67 -0.37
C GLU A 234 -6.57 -8.03 -1.03
N GLY A 235 -6.14 -9.12 -0.39
CA GLY A 235 -6.35 -10.48 -0.88
C GLY A 235 -5.16 -11.04 -1.67
N GLU A 236 -5.24 -12.33 -2.01
CA GLU A 236 -4.20 -12.98 -2.81
C GLU A 236 -4.11 -12.43 -4.24
N PRO A 237 -2.90 -12.32 -4.83
CA PRO A 237 -1.60 -12.73 -4.26
C PRO A 237 -0.92 -11.67 -3.38
N TYR A 238 -1.54 -10.51 -3.16
CA TYR A 238 -0.92 -9.36 -2.51
C TYR A 238 -0.66 -9.59 -1.01
N ASP A 239 -1.54 -10.32 -0.34
CA ASP A 239 -1.34 -10.72 1.05
C ASP A 239 -0.07 -11.57 1.23
N SER A 240 0.18 -12.50 0.30
CA SER A 240 1.40 -13.33 0.24
C SER A 240 2.68 -12.55 -0.05
N TRP A 241 2.61 -11.28 -0.45
CA TRP A 241 3.82 -10.45 -0.54
C TRP A 241 4.42 -10.16 0.83
N ASN A 242 3.67 -10.36 1.92
CA ASN A 242 4.18 -10.27 3.29
C ASN A 242 4.95 -8.96 3.57
N ILE A 243 4.46 -7.83 3.03
CA ILE A 243 5.15 -6.53 3.02
C ILE A 243 5.59 -6.04 4.41
N LYS A 244 4.84 -6.40 5.46
CA LYS A 244 5.16 -6.06 6.85
C LYS A 244 6.34 -6.87 7.40
N SER A 245 6.53 -8.09 6.92
CA SER A 245 7.67 -8.93 7.28
C SER A 245 8.92 -8.45 6.53
N LEU A 246 8.77 -8.17 5.23
CA LEU A 246 9.84 -7.59 4.41
C LEU A 246 10.34 -6.26 4.97
N SER A 247 9.45 -5.39 5.45
CA SER A 247 9.88 -4.11 6.02
C SER A 247 10.82 -4.28 7.22
N LYS A 248 10.57 -5.29 8.07
CA LYS A 248 11.36 -5.55 9.28
C LYS A 248 12.80 -5.94 8.97
N THR A 249 13.06 -6.62 7.85
CA THR A 249 14.43 -6.99 7.45
C THR A 249 15.27 -5.76 7.10
N LEU A 250 14.63 -4.61 6.84
CA LEU A 250 15.26 -3.32 6.60
C LEU A 250 15.22 -2.40 7.83
N GLY A 251 14.83 -2.91 8.99
CA GLY A 251 14.67 -2.09 10.20
C GLY A 251 13.48 -1.13 10.13
N LEU A 252 12.48 -1.40 9.28
CA LEU A 252 11.27 -0.60 9.13
C LEU A 252 10.07 -1.27 9.82
N LYS A 253 9.17 -0.45 10.37
CA LYS A 253 7.89 -0.87 10.93
C LYS A 253 6.73 -0.15 10.25
N VAL A 254 5.55 -0.77 10.27
CA VAL A 254 4.32 -0.07 9.91
C VAL A 254 3.96 0.90 11.03
N ALA A 255 3.95 2.19 10.73
CA ALA A 255 3.52 3.23 11.66
C ALA A 255 2.00 3.39 11.63
N ARG A 256 1.41 3.41 10.43
CA ARG A 256 -0.01 3.58 10.21
C ARG A 256 -0.47 2.87 8.94
N SER A 257 -1.73 2.46 8.89
CA SER A 257 -2.36 1.95 7.68
C SER A 257 -3.82 2.38 7.60
N GLY A 258 -4.36 2.53 6.40
CA GLY A 258 -5.75 2.92 6.17
C GLY A 258 -6.29 2.37 4.86
N GLU A 259 -7.60 2.49 4.65
CA GLU A 259 -8.21 2.19 3.35
C GLU A 259 -7.72 3.21 2.30
N PHE A 260 -7.41 2.74 1.10
CA PHE A 260 -7.00 3.59 0.00
C PHE A 260 -8.16 3.80 -0.98
N GLN A 261 -8.58 5.05 -1.13
CA GLN A 261 -9.61 5.43 -2.09
C GLN A 261 -8.97 5.71 -3.46
N ARG A 262 -9.31 4.89 -4.45
CA ARG A 262 -8.74 4.97 -5.81
C ARG A 262 -9.38 6.10 -6.63
N THR A 263 -8.57 6.71 -7.48
CA THR A 263 -9.01 7.46 -8.67
C THR A 263 -9.16 6.50 -9.85
N ASN A 264 -10.06 6.80 -10.79
CA ASN A 264 -10.22 5.99 -12.00
C ASN A 264 -8.92 6.09 -12.83
N SER A 265 -8.32 4.95 -13.22
CA SER A 265 -7.15 4.89 -14.11
C SER A 265 -7.56 4.30 -15.46
N GLU A 266 -6.86 4.70 -16.54
CA GLU A 266 -7.21 4.37 -17.93
C GLU A 266 -6.98 2.88 -18.29
N GLN A 267 -6.11 2.18 -17.56
CA GLN A 267 -5.79 0.78 -17.91
C GLN A 267 -6.84 -0.22 -17.39
N ASP A 268 -7.36 -1.01 -18.33
CA ASP A 268 -8.27 -2.13 -18.07
C ASP A 268 -7.54 -3.25 -17.31
N THR A 269 -7.79 -3.32 -16.00
CA THR A 269 -7.39 -4.49 -15.21
C THR A 269 -8.39 -5.63 -15.44
N THR A 270 -7.94 -6.88 -15.47
CA THR A 270 -8.76 -8.10 -15.69
C THR A 270 -9.92 -8.33 -14.71
N LYS A 271 -10.12 -7.45 -13.72
CA LYS A 271 -11.34 -7.38 -12.89
C LYS A 271 -11.80 -5.93 -12.81
N LYS A 272 -13.12 -5.69 -12.79
CA LYS A 272 -13.68 -4.32 -12.69
C LYS A 272 -13.08 -3.58 -11.49
N ALA A 273 -12.54 -2.38 -11.73
CA ALA A 273 -11.72 -1.62 -10.79
C ALA A 273 -12.41 -1.30 -9.44
N HIS A 274 -13.74 -1.37 -9.37
CA HIS A 274 -14.54 -0.99 -8.20
C HIS A 274 -14.71 -2.08 -7.12
N GLU A 275 -14.34 -3.35 -7.39
CA GLU A 275 -14.57 -4.44 -6.43
C GLU A 275 -13.36 -4.79 -5.55
N ARG A 276 -12.14 -4.34 -5.92
CA ARG A 276 -10.94 -4.67 -5.14
C ARG A 276 -10.67 -3.61 -4.09
N LYS A 277 -10.82 -3.99 -2.83
CA LYS A 277 -10.35 -3.18 -1.69
C LYS A 277 -8.85 -2.95 -1.79
N ALA A 278 -8.40 -1.77 -1.40
CA ALA A 278 -7.01 -1.39 -1.40
C ALA A 278 -6.64 -0.78 -0.05
N ARG A 279 -5.38 -0.95 0.33
CA ARG A 279 -4.84 -0.48 1.60
C ARG A 279 -3.55 0.28 1.36
N ILE A 280 -3.41 1.35 2.12
CA ILE A 280 -2.21 2.16 2.18
C ILE A 280 -1.48 1.90 3.50
N TYR A 281 -0.16 1.81 3.43
CA TYR A 281 0.74 1.56 4.54
C TYR A 281 1.80 2.65 4.60
N ILE A 282 2.02 3.20 5.79
CA ILE A 282 3.11 4.12 6.08
C ILE A 282 4.14 3.37 6.92
N PHE A 283 5.36 3.30 6.40
CA PHE A 283 6.50 2.68 7.05
C PHE A 283 7.47 3.74 7.55
N GLU A 284 8.04 3.50 8.73
CA GLU A 284 9.02 4.36 9.38
C GLU A 284 10.17 3.51 9.94
N LYS A 285 11.33 4.12 10.18
CA LYS A 285 12.44 3.45 10.87
C LYS A 285 12.01 3.00 12.27
N PHE A 286 12.41 1.79 12.63
CA PHE A 286 12.23 1.24 13.97
C PHE A 286 13.33 1.78 14.89
N VAL A 287 12.94 2.41 16.00
CA VAL A 287 13.87 2.97 16.99
C VAL A 287 13.72 2.21 18.31
N LYS A 288 14.75 1.42 18.64
CA LYS A 288 14.80 0.62 19.89
C LYS A 288 14.73 1.57 21.10
N GLY A 289 13.82 1.30 22.04
CA GLY A 289 13.57 2.17 23.20
C GLY A 289 12.28 2.98 23.05
N VAL A 290 12.20 3.88 22.05
CA VAL A 290 10.98 4.67 21.76
C VAL A 290 9.80 3.75 21.43
N ASP A 291 10.04 2.78 20.56
CA ASP A 291 9.00 1.86 20.12
C ASP A 291 8.63 0.83 21.17
N SER A 292 9.59 0.43 22.00
CA SER A 292 9.36 -0.45 23.16
C SER A 292 8.46 0.23 24.20
N ALA A 293 8.71 1.51 24.49
CA ALA A 293 7.90 2.31 25.41
C ALA A 293 6.47 2.55 24.87
N LYS A 294 6.31 2.87 23.58
CA LYS A 294 4.99 2.98 22.93
C LYS A 294 4.21 1.67 22.97
N LYS A 295 4.89 0.53 22.76
CA LYS A 295 4.25 -0.79 22.84
C LYS A 295 3.78 -1.11 24.26
N LYS A 296 4.56 -0.76 25.28
CA LYS A 296 4.18 -0.93 26.69
C LYS A 296 2.94 -0.09 27.04
N ARG A 297 2.92 1.20 26.71
CA ARG A 297 1.75 2.08 26.93
C ARG A 297 0.47 1.56 26.30
N ARG A 298 0.52 1.07 25.06
CA ARG A 298 -0.65 0.47 24.38
C ARG A 298 -1.13 -0.81 25.03
N HIS A 299 -0.25 -1.57 25.68
CA HIS A 299 -0.62 -2.77 26.41
C HIS A 299 -1.34 -2.39 27.72
N ASP A 300 -0.78 -1.42 28.45
CA ASP A 300 -1.34 -0.89 29.70
C ASP A 300 -2.72 -0.24 29.47
N GLU A 301 -2.96 0.43 28.34
CA GLU A 301 -4.28 1.01 27.98
C GLU A 301 -5.33 -0.05 27.52
N SER A 302 -4.90 -1.28 27.26
CA SER A 302 -5.78 -2.34 26.71
C SER A 302 -6.19 -3.39 27.73
N GLU A 303 -5.65 -3.35 28.95
CA GLU A 303 -6.16 -4.15 30.06
C GLU A 303 -7.32 -3.37 30.71
N PRO A 304 -8.57 -3.86 30.61
CA PRO A 304 -9.66 -3.29 31.38
C PRO A 304 -9.38 -3.58 32.86
N ASP A 305 -9.39 -2.52 33.69
CA ASP A 305 -9.45 -2.65 35.14
C ASP A 305 -10.58 -3.63 35.47
N SER A 306 -10.18 -4.79 35.98
CA SER A 306 -11.10 -5.82 36.45
C SER A 306 -11.29 -5.57 37.94
N ASP A 307 -12.19 -4.63 38.24
CA ASP A 307 -12.84 -4.50 39.55
C ASP A 307 -14.27 -5.05 39.47
#